data_AF-A0AAJ2H438-F1
#
_entry.id   AF-A0AAJ2H438-F1
#
_cell.length_a   1.000
_cell.length_b   1.000
_cell.length_c   1.000
_cell.angle_alpha   90.00
_cell.angle_beta   90.00
_cell.angle_gamma   90.00
#
_symmetry.space_group_name_H-M   'P 1'
#
loop_
_entity.id
_entity.type
_entity.pdbx_description
1 polymer ?
#
loop_
_entity_poly.entity_id
_entity_poly.type
_entity_poly.pdbx_seq_one_letter_code
_entity_poly.pdbx_strand_id
1 'polypeptide(L)' 'ENTQEILACDLRMASDAHITIKAAITYAEQAADFVTRDLLRAIMAEEEEYIDWTSTQLALIKDITIENYIQSQL' A
#
# COMPACT_ATOMS: atom_id res chain seq x y z
N GLU A 1 -12.37 14.98 5.70
CA GLU A 1 -10.98 14.50 5.61
C GLU A 1 -10.26 14.75 6.93
N ASN A 2 -9.85 13.67 7.58
CA ASN A 2 -8.97 13.68 8.75
C ASN A 2 -7.85 12.65 8.54
N THR A 3 -6.79 12.70 9.35
CA THR A 3 -5.61 11.82 9.19
C THR A 3 -5.95 10.34 9.14
N GLN A 4 -6.87 9.87 10.01
CA GLN A 4 -7.26 8.46 10.03
C GLN A 4 -8.05 8.06 8.77
N GLU A 5 -8.93 8.94 8.28
CA GLU A 5 -9.68 8.75 7.04
C GLU A 5 -8.74 8.68 5.83
N ILE A 6 -7.72 9.54 5.77
CA ILE A 6 -6.71 9.53 4.70
C ILE A 6 -5.95 8.22 4.71
N LEU A 7 -5.39 7.80 5.86
CA LEU A 7 -4.66 6.53 5.98
C LEU A 7 -5.53 5.32 5.60
N ALA A 8 -6.81 5.32 5.97
CA ALA A 8 -7.73 4.24 5.59
C ALA A 8 -8.05 4.24 4.08
N CYS A 9 -8.16 5.43 3.47
CA CYS A 9 -8.32 5.56 2.03
C CYS A 9 -7.06 5.11 1.27
N ASP A 10 -5.88 5.46 1.75
CA ASP A 10 -4.59 5.08 1.18
C ASP A 10 -4.40 3.56 1.23
N LEU A 11 -4.67 2.93 2.38
CA LEU A 11 -4.60 1.48 2.52
C LEU A 11 -5.53 0.77 1.52
N ARG A 12 -6.75 1.28 1.34
CA ARG A 12 -7.70 0.72 0.36
C ARG A 12 -7.18 0.88 -1.06
N MET A 13 -6.69 2.06 -1.42
CA MET A 13 -6.15 2.33 -2.74
C MET A 13 -4.95 1.42 -3.06
N ALA A 14 -4.00 1.29 -2.13
CA ALA A 14 -2.84 0.42 -2.28
C ALA A 14 -3.25 -1.06 -2.38
N SER A 15 -4.24 -1.50 -1.61
CA SER A 15 -4.78 -2.86 -1.70
C SER A 15 -5.43 -3.14 -3.07
N ASP A 16 -6.14 -2.17 -3.64
CA ASP A 16 -6.73 -2.28 -4.98
C ASP A 16 -5.65 -2.27 -6.07
N ALA A 17 -4.59 -1.46 -5.89
CA ALA A 17 -3.42 -1.43 -6.75
C ALA A 17 -2.68 -2.78 -6.74
N HIS A 18 -2.49 -3.39 -5.57
CA HIS A 18 -1.87 -4.72 -5.41
C HIS A 18 -2.57 -5.78 -6.26
N ILE A 19 -3.91 -5.84 -6.19
CA ILE A 19 -4.70 -6.77 -7.01
C ILE A 19 -4.46 -6.52 -8.51
N THR A 20 -4.45 -5.26 -8.91
CA THR A 20 -4.26 -4.85 -10.31
C THR A 20 -2.86 -5.19 -10.82
N ILE A 21 -1.81 -4.87 -10.07
CA ILE A 21 -0.41 -5.14 -10.43
C ILE A 21 -0.18 -6.65 -10.50
N LYS A 22 -0.77 -7.44 -9.59
CA LYS A 22 -0.66 -8.91 -9.62
C LYS A 22 -1.25 -9.51 -10.89
N ALA A 23 -2.40 -9.01 -11.34
CA ALA A 23 -2.99 -9.40 -12.61
C ALA A 23 -2.12 -8.98 -13.80
N ALA A 24 -1.56 -7.77 -13.77
CA ALA A 24 -0.68 -7.26 -14.82
C ALA A 24 0.64 -8.06 -14.94
N ILE A 25 1.25 -8.46 -13.82
CA ILE A 25 2.43 -9.35 -13.79
C ILE A 25 2.10 -10.67 -14.49
N THR A 26 0.94 -11.25 -14.19
CA THR A 26 0.49 -12.52 -14.80
C THR A 26 0.32 -12.37 -16.31
N TYR A 27 -0.27 -11.26 -16.77
CA TYR A 27 -0.43 -10.97 -18.18
C TYR A 27 0.92 -10.76 -18.90
N ALA A 28 1.85 -10.02 -18.29
CA ALA A 28 3.19 -9.80 -18.83
C ALA A 28 3.97 -11.12 -19.00
N GLU A 29 3.88 -12.04 -18.03
CA GLU A 29 4.47 -13.38 -18.12
C GLU A 29 3.87 -14.19 -19.29
N GLN A 30 2.55 -14.17 -19.46
CA GLN A 30 1.87 -14.87 -20.57
C GLN A 30 2.25 -14.32 -21.95
N ALA A 31 2.51 -13.02 -22.03
CA ALA A 31 2.97 -12.35 -23.25
C ALA A 31 4.50 -12.48 -23.49
N ALA A 32 5.23 -13.16 -22.59
CA ALA A 32 6.69 -13.21 -22.58
C ALA A 32 7.36 -11.81 -22.53
N ASP A 33 6.68 -10.81 -21.95
CA ASP A 33 7.22 -9.47 -21.70
C ASP A 33 7.88 -9.42 -20.31
N PHE A 34 9.12 -9.91 -20.25
CA PHE A 34 9.85 -10.02 -18.99
C PHE A 34 10.33 -8.67 -18.44
N VAL A 35 10.55 -7.66 -19.29
CA VAL A 35 10.99 -6.33 -18.85
C VAL A 35 9.86 -5.64 -18.10
N THR A 36 8.64 -5.64 -18.67
CA THR A 36 7.46 -5.08 -18.00
C THR A 36 7.13 -5.88 -16.74
N ARG A 37 7.23 -7.21 -16.79
CA ARG A 37 7.03 -8.06 -15.61
C ARG A 37 7.95 -7.65 -14.45
N ASP A 38 9.25 -7.52 -14.71
CA ASP A 38 10.24 -7.23 -13.67
C ASP A 38 10.05 -5.82 -13.11
N LEU A 39 9.68 -4.85 -13.96
CA LEU A 39 9.27 -3.51 -13.50
C LEU A 39 8.05 -3.58 -12.57
N LEU A 40 7.00 -4.29 -12.96
CA LEU A 40 5.79 -4.44 -12.14
C LEU A 40 6.06 -5.16 -10.83
N ARG A 41 7.03 -6.09 -10.78
CA ARG A 41 7.45 -6.74 -9.54
C ARG A 41 8.17 -5.80 -8.58
N ALA A 42 8.96 -4.85 -9.10
CA ALA A 42 9.57 -3.82 -8.28
C ALA A 42 8.49 -2.90 -7.67
N ILE A 43 7.54 -2.45 -8.49
CA ILE A 43 6.39 -1.63 -8.02
C ILE A 43 5.57 -2.41 -6.98
N MET A 44 5.31 -3.70 -7.21
CA MET A 44 4.61 -4.55 -6.25
C MET A 44 5.27 -4.56 -4.87
N ALA A 45 6.61 -4.64 -4.82
CA ALA A 45 7.33 -4.66 -3.55
C ALA A 45 7.18 -3.33 -2.79
N GLU A 46 7.22 -2.20 -3.49
CA GLU A 46 6.98 -0.87 -2.90
C GLU A 46 5.55 -0.73 -2.37
N GLU A 47 4.55 -1.22 -3.12
CA GLU A 47 3.15 -1.23 -2.68
C GLU A 47 2.93 -2.11 -1.44
N GLU A 48 3.58 -3.28 -1.36
CA GLU A 48 3.50 -4.15 -0.17
C GLU A 48 4.12 -3.50 1.07
N GLU A 49 5.25 -2.79 0.92
CA GLU A 49 5.86 -2.00 2.00
C GLU A 49 4.93 -0.87 2.45
N TYR A 50 4.28 -0.18 1.50
CA TYR A 50 3.34 0.89 1.80
C TYR A 50 2.08 0.39 2.52
N ILE A 51 1.54 -0.76 2.12
CA ILE A 51 0.42 -1.44 2.80
C ILE A 51 0.80 -1.78 4.25
N ASP A 52 1.99 -2.35 4.48
CA ASP A 52 2.46 -2.72 5.82
C ASP A 52 2.64 -1.48 6.71
N TRP A 53 3.28 -0.44 6.18
CA TRP A 53 3.47 0.82 6.90
C TRP A 53 2.13 1.45 7.28
N THR A 54 1.19 1.56 6.33
CA THR A 54 -0.11 2.20 6.54
C THR A 54 -0.97 1.40 7.52
N SER A 55 -0.93 0.06 7.42
CA SER A 55 -1.59 -0.84 8.38
C SER A 55 -1.03 -0.66 9.79
N THR A 56 0.28 -0.52 9.91
CA THR A 56 0.95 -0.23 11.19
C THR A 56 0.52 1.12 11.77
N GLN A 57 0.40 2.17 10.94
CA GLN A 57 -0.07 3.47 11.43
C GLN A 57 -1.51 3.40 11.95
N LEU A 58 -2.39 2.72 11.23
CA LEU A 58 -3.79 2.53 11.66
C LEU A 58 -3.89 1.71 12.95
N ALA A 59 -3.04 0.69 13.11
CA ALA A 59 -2.94 -0.08 14.35
C ALA A 59 -2.43 0.80 15.51
N LEU A 60 -1.41 1.63 15.28
CA LEU A 60 -0.89 2.54 16.28
C LEU A 60 -1.94 3.55 16.74
N ILE A 61 -2.71 4.14 15.81
CA ILE A 61 -3.84 5.03 16.15
C ILE A 61 -4.84 4.34 17.09
N LYS A 62 -5.11 3.05 16.88
CA LYS A 62 -6.00 2.27 17.75
C LYS A 62 -5.41 2.09 19.16
N ASP A 63 -4.09 1.96 19.28
CA ASP A 63 -3.42 1.71 20.55
C ASP A 63 -3.21 2.98 21.38
N ILE A 64 -2.90 4.11 20.75
CA ILE A 64 -2.55 5.36 21.45
C ILE A 64 -3.56 6.50 21.28
N THR A 65 -4.66 6.30 20.55
CA THR A 65 -5.61 7.35 20.11
C THR A 65 -5.06 8.26 19.00
N ILE A 66 -5.98 8.90 18.28
CA ILE A 66 -5.63 9.76 17.13
C ILE A 66 -4.88 11.03 17.57
N GLU A 67 -5.18 11.57 18.74
CA GLU A 67 -4.53 12.77 19.28
C GLU A 67 -3.06 12.51 19.59
N ASN A 68 -2.74 11.42 20.30
CA ASN A 68 -1.36 11.08 20.61
C ASN A 68 -0.59 10.64 19.36
N TYR A 69 -1.27 9.96 18.41
CA TYR A 69 -0.67 9.66 17.12
C TYR A 69 -0.24 10.94 16.40
N ILE A 70 -1.14 11.92 16.22
CA ILE A 70 -0.82 13.19 15.56
C ILE A 70 0.33 13.91 16.28
N GLN A 71 0.33 13.90 17.62
CA GLN A 71 1.43 14.49 18.40
C GLN A 71 2.77 13.79 18.15
N SER A 72 2.79 12.47 17.93
CA SER A 72 4.01 11.70 17.65
C SER A 72 4.62 11.93 16.26
N GLN A 73 3.86 12.56 15.35
CA GLN A 73 4.27 12.82 13.96
C GLN A 73 4.76 14.26 13.73
N LEU A 74 4.85 15.08 14.78
CA LEU A 74 5.41 16.44 14.77
C LEU A 74 6.93 16.44 14.97
#